data_AF-A0A6V7K2A6-F1
#
_entry.id   AF-A0A6V7K2A6-F1
#
_cell.length_a   1.000
_cell.length_b   1.000
_cell.length_c   1.000
_cell.angle_alpha   90.00
_cell.angle_beta   90.00
_cell.angle_gamma   90.00
#
_symmetry.space_group_name_H-M   'P 1'
#
loop_
_entity.id
_entity.type
_entity.pdbx_description
1 polymer ?
#
loop_
_entity_poly.entity_id
_entity_poly.type
_entity_poly.pdbx_seq_one_letter_code
_entity_poly.pdbx_strand_id
1 'polypeptide(L)'
;LKFVGYKLEGDCESLVGLPQPIHEGVNTLKRHMYTSLAEIQIQREKEITRNPLSTPEPPLEHTPTEILYQAILPNLPQYMIALLKILLAAAPTSKTKTDSINIMADVLPEEMPMTVLQSMKLGIDVNRHKEIIVKAISAILLLLLKHFKLNHIYQFDFMSQHLVFANCIPLVLKFLNQNILAYIEAKNVIPILDFPICVIGDQPELTIESLEIGDSQTYSWRNVFSCINLLRILNKLTKWKHSRIMMLVVFKSAPILKRTLKVRNAMMQLYVLKLLKMQTKYLGRQWRKTNMKTISVIYAKVRHRLNDDWAYGN
;
A
#
# COMPACT_ATOMS: atom_id res chain seq x y z
N LEU A 1 -36.03 -25.43 -7.77
CA LEU A 1 -35.92 -26.27 -8.99
C LEU A 1 -36.28 -25.40 -10.19
N LYS A 2 -35.61 -25.57 -11.34
CA LYS A 2 -36.11 -25.02 -12.62
C LYS A 2 -37.46 -25.69 -12.91
N PHE A 3 -38.42 -24.95 -13.48
CA PHE A 3 -39.80 -25.40 -13.76
C PHE A 3 -39.87 -26.71 -14.53
N VAL A 4 -38.83 -27.03 -15.31
CA VAL A 4 -38.76 -28.21 -16.18
C VAL A 4 -38.39 -29.49 -15.41
N GLY A 5 -38.15 -29.42 -14.09
CA GLY A 5 -37.79 -30.59 -13.27
C GLY A 5 -36.42 -31.20 -13.57
N TYR A 6 -35.79 -30.82 -14.68
CA TYR A 6 -34.46 -31.24 -15.12
C TYR A 6 -33.38 -30.29 -14.57
N LYS A 7 -32.34 -30.87 -13.95
CA LYS A 7 -31.17 -30.13 -13.44
C LYS A 7 -29.95 -30.55 -14.25
N LEU A 8 -29.45 -29.66 -15.10
CA LEU A 8 -28.18 -29.86 -15.79
C LEU A 8 -27.05 -29.76 -14.74
N GLU A 9 -26.22 -30.79 -14.63
CA GLU A 9 -25.14 -30.81 -13.64
C GLU A 9 -24.12 -29.70 -13.92
N GLY A 10 -23.78 -28.92 -12.90
CA GLY A 10 -22.85 -27.79 -13.00
C GLY A 10 -23.42 -26.51 -13.61
N ASP A 11 -24.68 -26.49 -14.06
CA ASP A 11 -25.32 -25.31 -14.64
C ASP A 11 -25.90 -24.38 -13.58
N CYS A 12 -25.18 -23.30 -13.32
CA CYS A 12 -25.58 -22.23 -12.41
C CYS A 12 -26.02 -20.95 -13.14
N GLU A 13 -25.98 -20.91 -14.48
CA GLU A 13 -26.15 -19.67 -15.24
C GLU A 13 -27.42 -19.65 -16.09
N SER A 14 -27.89 -20.80 -16.58
CA SER A 14 -29.06 -20.83 -17.43
C SER A 14 -30.32 -20.48 -16.64
N LEU A 15 -31.09 -19.56 -17.22
CA LEU A 15 -32.39 -19.13 -16.69
C LEU A 15 -33.55 -19.94 -17.28
N VAL A 16 -33.28 -20.88 -18.18
CA VAL A 16 -34.32 -21.65 -18.86
C VAL A 16 -35.18 -22.39 -17.83
N GLY A 17 -36.49 -22.18 -17.89
CA GLY A 17 -37.43 -22.72 -16.92
C GLY A 17 -37.49 -21.95 -15.61
N LEU A 18 -37.16 -20.67 -15.55
CA LEU A 18 -37.48 -19.82 -14.39
C LEU A 18 -38.67 -18.91 -14.71
N PRO A 19 -39.48 -18.51 -13.71
CA PRO A 19 -40.56 -17.54 -13.91
C PRO A 19 -40.06 -16.18 -14.41
N GLN A 20 -40.88 -15.49 -15.21
CA GLN A 20 -40.57 -14.17 -15.78
C GLN A 20 -40.03 -13.14 -14.76
N PRO A 21 -40.55 -13.03 -13.52
CA PRO A 21 -40.00 -12.12 -12.52
C PRO A 21 -38.52 -12.39 -12.18
N ILE A 22 -38.07 -13.65 -12.24
CA ILE A 22 -36.67 -14.00 -12.01
C ILE A 22 -35.81 -13.56 -13.20
N HIS A 23 -36.31 -13.73 -14.42
CA HIS A 23 -35.62 -13.25 -15.62
C HIS A 23 -35.41 -11.72 -15.56
N GLU A 24 -36.45 -10.98 -15.18
CA GLU A 24 -36.39 -9.53 -15.01
C GLU A 24 -35.41 -9.13 -13.89
N GLY A 25 -35.45 -9.82 -12.75
CA GLY A 25 -34.53 -9.60 -11.64
C GLY A 25 -33.06 -9.84 -12.02
N VAL A 26 -32.77 -10.95 -12.72
CA VAL A 26 -31.41 -11.27 -13.17
C VAL A 26 -30.94 -10.28 -14.25
N ASN A 27 -31.80 -9.89 -15.19
CA ASN A 27 -31.47 -8.88 -16.19
C ASN A 27 -31.15 -7.53 -15.55
N THR A 28 -31.97 -7.10 -14.59
CA THR A 28 -31.74 -5.87 -13.84
C THR A 28 -30.43 -5.93 -13.07
N LEU A 29 -30.14 -7.05 -12.41
CA LEU A 29 -28.87 -7.27 -11.72
C LEU A 29 -27.69 -7.20 -12.69
N LYS A 30 -27.71 -7.95 -13.80
CA LYS A 30 -26.63 -7.98 -14.79
C LYS A 30 -26.35 -6.60 -15.40
N ARG A 31 -27.40 -5.79 -15.63
CA ARG A 31 -27.25 -4.42 -16.16
C ARG A 31 -26.58 -3.45 -15.18
N HIS A 32 -26.84 -3.60 -13.88
CA HIS A 32 -26.34 -2.67 -12.85
C HIS A 32 -25.16 -3.22 -12.03
N MET A 33 -24.78 -4.47 -12.27
CA MET A 33 -23.62 -5.09 -11.63
C MET A 33 -22.34 -4.58 -12.29
N TYR A 34 -21.53 -3.86 -11.52
CA TYR A 34 -20.22 -3.41 -11.97
C TYR A 34 -19.29 -4.62 -12.17
N THR A 35 -18.87 -4.83 -13.41
CA THR A 35 -17.77 -5.74 -13.75
C THR A 35 -16.47 -4.95 -13.75
N SER A 36 -15.49 -5.42 -12.99
CA SER A 36 -14.20 -4.75 -12.93
C SER A 36 -13.36 -5.03 -14.17
N LEU A 37 -12.53 -4.05 -14.58
CA LEU A 37 -11.54 -4.25 -15.66
C LEU A 37 -10.70 -5.52 -15.47
N ALA A 38 -10.34 -5.83 -14.22
CA ALA A 38 -9.58 -7.02 -13.89
C ALA A 38 -10.33 -8.33 -14.22
N GLU A 39 -11.65 -8.38 -13.98
CA GLU A 39 -12.47 -9.55 -14.33
C GLU A 39 -12.59 -9.69 -15.85
N ILE A 40 -12.76 -8.58 -16.57
CA ILE A 40 -12.79 -8.57 -18.04
C ILE A 40 -11.47 -9.11 -18.60
N GLN A 41 -10.34 -8.62 -18.09
CA GLN A 41 -9.00 -9.07 -18.50
C GLN A 41 -8.78 -10.55 -18.20
N ILE A 42 -9.08 -11.01 -16.97
CA ILE A 42 -8.94 -12.44 -16.60
C ILE A 42 -9.80 -13.33 -17.51
N GLN A 43 -11.03 -12.91 -17.81
CA GLN A 43 -11.93 -13.68 -18.66
C GLN A 43 -11.41 -13.79 -20.10
N ARG A 44 -10.93 -12.68 -20.66
CA ARG A 44 -10.30 -12.66 -21.99
C ARG A 44 -9.11 -13.61 -22.06
N GLU A 45 -8.23 -13.57 -21.08
CA GLU A 45 -7.05 -14.44 -21.01
C GLU A 45 -7.41 -15.93 -20.91
N LYS A 46 -8.48 -16.25 -20.17
CA LYS A 46 -9.02 -17.62 -20.11
C LYS A 46 -9.57 -18.07 -21.46
N GLU A 47 -10.23 -17.19 -22.19
CA GLU A 47 -10.77 -17.49 -23.53
C GLU A 47 -9.65 -17.74 -24.54
N ILE A 48 -8.63 -16.88 -24.55
CA ILE A 48 -7.41 -17.04 -25.37
C ILE A 48 -6.74 -18.39 -25.08
N THR A 49 -6.53 -18.69 -23.79
CA THR A 49 -5.92 -19.96 -23.37
C THR A 49 -6.77 -21.17 -23.75
N ARG A 50 -8.10 -21.04 -23.72
CA ARG A 50 -9.02 -22.13 -24.04
C ARG A 50 -9.11 -22.40 -25.54
N ASN A 51 -9.07 -21.35 -26.37
CA ASN A 51 -9.33 -21.43 -27.82
C ASN A 51 -8.23 -20.72 -28.65
N PRO A 52 -6.95 -21.10 -28.54
CA PRO A 52 -5.83 -20.32 -29.09
C PRO A 52 -5.89 -20.11 -30.61
N LEU A 53 -6.53 -21.01 -31.36
CA LEU A 53 -6.68 -20.91 -32.81
C LEU A 53 -7.79 -19.94 -33.25
N SER A 54 -8.80 -19.71 -32.40
CA SER A 54 -10.00 -18.92 -32.74
C SER A 54 -10.04 -17.56 -32.08
N THR A 55 -9.29 -17.39 -30.98
CA THR A 55 -9.20 -16.13 -30.24
C THR A 55 -7.76 -15.63 -30.27
N PRO A 56 -7.36 -14.86 -31.31
CA PRO A 56 -6.03 -14.28 -31.38
C PRO A 56 -5.83 -13.24 -30.27
N GLU A 57 -4.59 -13.12 -29.80
CA GLU A 57 -4.22 -12.05 -28.87
C GLU A 57 -4.41 -10.68 -29.54
N PRO A 58 -5.04 -9.71 -28.86
CA PRO A 58 -5.15 -8.36 -29.40
C PRO A 58 -3.76 -7.74 -29.56
N PRO A 59 -3.57 -6.84 -30.54
CA PRO A 59 -2.30 -6.13 -30.68
C PRO A 59 -1.98 -5.36 -29.40
N LEU A 60 -0.71 -5.42 -28.98
CA LEU A 60 -0.25 -4.74 -27.78
C LEU A 60 -0.28 -3.22 -27.99
N GLU A 61 -1.05 -2.52 -27.17
CA GLU A 61 -1.03 -1.06 -27.15
C GLU A 61 0.27 -0.56 -26.49
N HIS A 62 1.09 0.18 -27.24
CA HIS A 62 2.35 0.75 -26.74
C HIS A 62 2.11 1.99 -25.86
N THR A 63 1.41 1.80 -24.75
CA THR A 63 1.26 2.85 -23.75
C THR A 63 2.59 3.09 -23.02
N PRO A 64 2.83 4.28 -22.43
CA PRO A 64 4.03 4.53 -21.62
C PRO A 64 4.20 3.52 -20.47
N THR A 65 3.08 2.98 -19.96
CA THR A 65 3.12 1.94 -18.91
C THR A 65 3.57 0.60 -19.47
N GLU A 66 3.12 0.24 -20.67
CA GLU A 66 3.51 -1.00 -21.34
C GLU A 66 4.99 -0.97 -21.74
N ILE A 67 5.46 0.14 -22.30
CA ILE A 67 6.88 0.35 -22.65
C ILE A 67 7.76 0.20 -21.39
N LEU A 68 7.35 0.82 -20.28
CA LEU A 68 8.05 0.66 -19.00
C LEU A 68 8.01 -0.79 -18.51
N TYR A 69 6.85 -1.45 -18.57
CA TYR A 69 6.71 -2.83 -18.12
C TYR A 69 7.64 -3.77 -18.89
N GLN A 70 7.67 -3.65 -20.22
CA GLN A 70 8.56 -4.43 -21.09
C GLN A 70 10.04 -4.20 -20.76
N ALA A 71 10.44 -2.95 -20.52
CA ALA A 71 11.81 -2.62 -20.16
C ALA A 71 12.23 -3.20 -18.79
N ILE A 72 11.32 -3.22 -17.80
CA ILE A 72 11.65 -3.73 -16.46
C ILE A 72 11.47 -5.24 -16.32
N LEU A 73 10.65 -5.88 -17.16
CA LEU A 73 10.23 -7.28 -17.03
C LEU A 73 11.40 -8.26 -16.82
N PRO A 74 12.51 -8.20 -17.58
CA PRO A 74 13.61 -9.16 -17.45
C PRO A 74 14.26 -9.15 -16.06
N ASN A 75 14.30 -7.99 -15.41
CA ASN A 75 14.94 -7.76 -14.12
C ASN A 75 13.95 -7.31 -13.03
N LEU A 76 12.66 -7.55 -13.24
CA LEU A 76 11.59 -7.08 -12.34
C LEU A 76 11.82 -7.54 -10.89
N PRO A 77 12.18 -8.82 -10.61
CA PRO A 77 12.43 -9.27 -9.25
C PRO A 77 13.57 -8.48 -8.58
N GLN A 78 14.66 -8.22 -9.30
CA GLN A 78 15.83 -7.50 -8.82
C GLN A 78 15.47 -6.05 -8.50
N TYR A 79 14.70 -5.37 -9.36
CA TYR A 79 14.22 -4.02 -9.10
C TYR A 79 13.31 -3.95 -7.87
N MET A 80 12.40 -4.93 -7.70
CA MET A 80 11.53 -4.97 -6.52
C MET A 80 12.35 -5.18 -5.24
N ILE A 81 13.34 -6.07 -5.25
CA ILE A 81 14.24 -6.30 -4.12
C ILE A 81 15.06 -5.04 -3.82
N ALA A 82 15.61 -4.38 -4.85
CA ALA A 82 16.41 -3.16 -4.68
C ALA A 82 15.60 -2.04 -4.02
N LEU A 83 14.38 -1.76 -4.51
CA LEU A 83 13.50 -0.76 -3.91
C LEU A 83 13.20 -1.07 -2.43
N LEU A 84 12.93 -2.34 -2.09
CA LEU A 84 12.66 -2.73 -0.71
C LEU A 84 13.91 -2.68 0.18
N LYS A 85 15.09 -2.99 -0.35
CA LYS A 85 16.37 -2.84 0.37
C LYS A 85 16.66 -1.38 0.71
N ILE A 86 16.48 -0.47 -0.24
CA ILE A 86 16.67 0.96 0.00
C ILE A 86 15.62 1.48 1.01
N LEU A 87 14.37 1.03 0.91
CA LEU A 87 13.32 1.36 1.88
C LEU A 87 13.67 0.88 3.30
N LEU A 88 14.26 -0.32 3.43
CA LEU A 88 14.70 -0.86 4.71
C LEU A 88 15.88 -0.06 5.30
N ALA A 89 16.83 0.36 4.45
CA ALA A 89 17.98 1.16 4.87
C ALA A 89 17.58 2.58 5.30
N ALA A 90 16.55 3.17 4.69
CA ALA A 90 16.01 4.48 5.08
C ALA A 90 14.95 4.41 6.20
N ALA A 91 14.60 3.22 6.68
CA ALA A 91 13.60 3.07 7.74
C ALA A 91 14.11 3.62 9.09
N PRO A 92 13.24 4.15 9.97
CA PRO A 92 13.63 4.79 11.24
C PRO A 92 14.44 3.91 12.22
N THR A 93 14.49 2.60 11.99
CA THR A 93 15.14 1.61 12.87
C THR A 93 16.17 0.75 12.16
N SER A 94 16.74 1.22 11.06
CA SER A 94 17.93 0.58 10.48
C SER A 94 19.07 0.66 11.51
N LYS A 95 19.21 -0.39 12.35
CA LYS A 95 20.50 -0.62 13.03
C LYS A 95 21.52 -0.78 11.90
N THR A 96 22.63 -0.06 11.96
CA THR A 96 23.80 -0.21 11.08
C THR A 96 24.33 -1.64 11.20
N LYS A 97 23.66 -2.57 10.52
CA LYS A 97 24.23 -3.88 10.22
C LYS A 97 25.04 -3.69 8.96
N THR A 98 26.26 -4.20 8.98
CA THR A 98 27.28 -4.08 7.94
C THR A 98 26.83 -4.53 6.54
N ASP A 99 25.70 -5.26 6.43
CA ASP A 99 25.12 -5.74 5.16
C ASP A 99 24.01 -4.83 4.57
N SER A 100 23.68 -3.69 5.19
CA SER A 100 22.69 -2.75 4.64
C SER A 100 23.32 -1.75 3.70
N ILE A 101 22.63 -1.41 2.60
CA ILE A 101 22.98 -0.28 1.71
C ILE A 101 23.27 0.94 2.58
N ASN A 102 24.51 1.43 2.54
CA ASN A 102 24.94 2.55 3.36
C ASN A 102 24.54 3.86 2.69
N ILE A 103 23.25 4.17 2.70
CA ILE A 103 22.69 5.44 2.21
C ILE A 103 23.43 6.63 2.85
N MET A 104 23.95 6.47 4.07
CA MET A 104 24.65 7.52 4.79
C MET A 104 26.00 7.86 4.13
N ALA A 105 26.65 6.94 3.42
CA ALA A 105 27.91 7.22 2.73
C ALA A 105 27.74 8.29 1.64
N ASP A 106 26.58 8.32 0.97
CA ASP A 106 26.27 9.29 -0.08
C ASP A 106 25.79 10.65 0.48
N VAL A 107 25.48 10.72 1.79
CA VAL A 107 24.90 11.90 2.46
C VAL A 107 25.90 12.58 3.39
N LEU A 108 26.89 11.84 3.90
CA LEU A 108 27.89 12.37 4.81
C LEU A 108 28.90 13.25 4.04
N PRO A 109 29.26 14.43 4.57
CA PRO A 109 30.30 15.27 3.98
C PRO A 109 31.68 14.60 4.11
N GLU A 110 32.60 14.95 3.20
CA GLU A 110 34.00 14.51 3.27
C GLU A 110 34.70 15.04 4.52
N GLU A 111 34.39 16.27 4.92
CA GLU A 111 34.85 16.88 6.16
C GLU A 111 33.79 16.75 7.26
N MET A 112 34.16 16.12 8.37
CA MET A 112 33.27 15.94 9.51
C MET A 112 33.08 17.25 10.28
N PRO A 113 31.86 17.53 10.77
CA PRO A 113 31.57 18.76 11.49
C PRO A 113 32.38 18.88 12.77
N MET A 114 33.06 20.02 12.96
CA MET A 114 33.88 20.28 14.16
C MET A 114 33.07 20.95 15.29
N THR A 115 31.91 21.52 14.99
CA THR A 115 31.07 22.22 15.97
C THR A 115 29.77 21.46 16.27
N VAL A 116 29.23 21.69 17.48
CA VAL A 116 27.95 21.12 17.91
C VAL A 116 26.82 21.53 16.96
N LEU A 117 26.79 22.80 16.54
CA LEU A 117 25.78 23.32 15.62
C LEU A 117 25.82 22.63 14.26
N GLN A 118 27.00 22.47 13.67
CA GLN A 118 27.16 21.74 12.40
C GLN A 118 26.78 20.26 12.54
N SER A 119 27.08 19.65 13.69
CA SER A 119 26.68 18.27 13.99
C SER A 119 25.17 18.11 14.11
N MET A 120 24.48 19.04 14.76
CA MET A 120 23.01 19.08 14.84
C MET A 120 22.38 19.27 13.45
N LYS A 121 22.91 20.20 12.66
CA LYS A 121 22.48 20.44 11.26
C LYS A 121 22.62 19.16 10.43
N LEU A 122 23.78 18.49 10.51
CA LEU A 122 24.03 17.23 9.79
C LEU A 122 23.05 16.14 10.22
N GLY A 123 22.77 16.00 11.53
CA GLY A 123 21.80 15.03 12.04
C GLY A 123 20.38 15.25 11.50
N ILE A 124 19.94 16.51 11.45
CA ILE A 124 18.64 16.89 10.87
C ILE A 124 18.60 16.56 9.37
N ASP A 125 19.64 16.92 8.64
CA ASP A 125 19.69 16.72 7.18
C ASP A 125 19.73 15.23 6.81
N VAL A 126 20.51 14.43 7.53
CA VAL A 126 20.54 12.97 7.38
C VAL A 126 19.16 12.35 7.60
N ASN A 127 18.43 12.78 8.63
CA ASN A 127 17.08 12.29 8.87
C ASN A 127 16.10 12.76 7.78
N ARG A 128 16.19 14.03 7.34
CA ARG A 128 15.40 14.57 6.23
C ARG A 128 15.62 13.75 4.95
N HIS A 129 16.86 13.38 4.66
CA HIS A 129 17.21 12.58 3.50
C HIS A 129 16.54 11.20 3.54
N LYS A 130 16.57 10.53 4.71
CA LYS A 130 15.83 9.27 4.92
C LYS A 130 14.33 9.43 4.66
N GLU A 131 13.71 10.50 5.15
CA GLU A 131 12.28 10.77 4.89
C GLU A 131 11.98 10.93 3.39
N ILE A 132 12.83 11.65 2.67
CA ILE A 132 12.70 11.86 1.21
C ILE A 132 12.81 10.54 0.47
N ILE A 133 13.77 9.68 0.83
CA ILE A 133 13.95 8.36 0.22
C ILE A 133 12.72 7.48 0.47
N VAL A 134 12.25 7.38 1.71
CA VAL A 134 11.06 6.59 2.06
C VAL A 134 9.84 7.11 1.30
N LYS A 135 9.70 8.44 1.18
CA LYS A 135 8.64 9.08 0.41
C LYS A 135 8.71 8.71 -1.07
N ALA A 136 9.89 8.81 -1.69
CA ALA A 136 10.10 8.50 -3.09
C ALA A 136 9.79 7.03 -3.39
N ILE A 137 10.37 6.10 -2.62
CA ILE A 137 10.19 4.66 -2.86
C ILE A 137 8.74 4.24 -2.63
N SER A 138 8.10 4.70 -1.56
CA SER A 138 6.70 4.38 -1.29
C SER A 138 5.77 4.92 -2.39
N ALA A 139 6.08 6.08 -2.98
CA ALA A 139 5.36 6.62 -4.12
C ALA A 139 5.58 5.77 -5.39
N ILE A 140 6.84 5.46 -5.74
CA ILE A 140 7.20 4.65 -6.91
C ILE A 140 6.50 3.29 -6.84
N LEU A 141 6.64 2.57 -5.73
CA LEU A 141 6.00 1.25 -5.55
C LEU A 141 4.48 1.34 -5.68
N LEU A 142 3.85 2.36 -5.09
CA LEU A 142 2.40 2.52 -5.17
C LEU A 142 1.93 2.87 -6.59
N LEU A 143 2.69 3.71 -7.32
CA LEU A 143 2.39 4.08 -8.70
C LEU A 143 2.53 2.88 -9.61
N LEU A 144 3.63 2.12 -9.54
CA LEU A 144 3.82 0.89 -10.31
C LEU A 144 2.65 -0.10 -10.07
N LEU A 145 2.29 -0.35 -8.81
CA LEU A 145 1.13 -1.20 -8.47
C LEU A 145 -0.24 -0.64 -8.90
N LYS A 146 -0.34 0.64 -9.26
CA LYS A 146 -1.56 1.22 -9.84
C LYS A 146 -1.55 1.11 -11.36
N HIS A 147 -0.47 1.56 -11.98
CA HIS A 147 -0.33 1.60 -13.43
C HIS A 147 -0.33 0.20 -14.02
N PHE A 148 0.43 -0.75 -13.47
CA PHE A 148 0.37 -2.13 -13.97
C PHE A 148 -0.99 -2.79 -13.74
N LYS A 149 -1.72 -2.40 -12.68
CA LYS A 149 -3.07 -2.92 -12.49
C LYS A 149 -4.08 -2.37 -13.49
N LEU A 150 -3.91 -1.12 -13.91
CA LEU A 150 -4.74 -0.49 -14.93
C LEU A 150 -4.39 -1.02 -16.32
N ASN A 151 -3.10 -1.26 -16.58
CA ASN A 151 -2.62 -1.79 -17.84
C ASN A 151 -3.04 -3.26 -18.01
N HIS A 152 -2.59 -4.15 -17.11
CA HIS A 152 -3.03 -5.54 -17.12
C HIS A 152 -2.99 -6.22 -15.74
N ILE A 153 -4.08 -6.89 -15.36
CA ILE A 153 -4.20 -7.56 -14.06
C ILE A 153 -3.07 -8.57 -13.77
N TYR A 154 -2.55 -9.27 -14.78
CA TYR A 154 -1.44 -10.20 -14.58
C TYR A 154 -0.08 -9.53 -14.42
N GLN A 155 0.16 -8.37 -15.05
CA GLN A 155 1.36 -7.57 -14.78
C GLN A 155 1.38 -7.11 -13.32
N PHE A 156 0.22 -6.69 -12.82
CA PHE A 156 0.05 -6.39 -11.40
C PHE A 156 0.27 -7.60 -10.50
N ASP A 157 -0.33 -8.76 -10.81
CA ASP A 157 -0.22 -9.94 -9.94
C ASP A 157 1.22 -10.47 -9.91
N PHE A 158 1.91 -10.47 -11.05
CA PHE A 158 3.32 -10.84 -11.19
C PHE A 158 4.23 -9.93 -10.35
N MET A 159 4.16 -8.61 -10.54
CA MET A 159 4.91 -7.65 -9.72
C MET A 159 4.57 -7.77 -8.23
N SER A 160 3.28 -7.90 -7.91
CA SER A 160 2.80 -8.04 -6.54
C SER A 160 3.34 -9.31 -5.86
N GLN A 161 3.49 -10.40 -6.61
CA GLN A 161 4.05 -11.64 -6.09
C GLN A 161 5.53 -11.50 -5.75
N HIS A 162 6.31 -10.86 -6.63
CA HIS A 162 7.71 -10.57 -6.35
C HIS A 162 7.91 -9.65 -5.14
N LEU A 163 7.06 -8.64 -4.94
CA LEU A 163 7.08 -7.83 -3.71
C LEU A 163 6.82 -8.66 -2.46
N VAL A 164 5.87 -9.59 -2.50
CA VAL A 164 5.55 -10.45 -1.35
C VAL A 164 6.70 -11.41 -1.06
N PHE A 165 7.29 -12.04 -2.08
CA PHE A 165 8.46 -12.91 -1.94
C PHE A 165 9.70 -12.17 -1.43
N ALA A 166 9.88 -10.91 -1.83
CA ALA A 166 10.92 -10.03 -1.32
C ALA A 166 10.61 -9.44 0.07
N ASN A 167 9.67 -10.02 0.83
CA ASN A 167 9.34 -9.64 2.21
C ASN A 167 8.78 -8.21 2.38
N CYS A 168 8.06 -7.68 1.38
CA CYS A 168 7.43 -6.36 1.48
C CYS A 168 6.41 -6.26 2.64
N ILE A 169 5.57 -7.30 2.83
CA ILE A 169 4.56 -7.32 3.91
C ILE A 169 5.22 -7.17 5.29
N PRO A 170 6.13 -8.06 5.71
CA PRO A 170 6.78 -7.93 7.02
C PRO A 170 7.62 -6.65 7.13
N LEU A 171 8.24 -6.16 6.05
CA LEU A 171 8.95 -4.88 6.04
C LEU A 171 8.02 -3.71 6.39
N VAL A 172 6.88 -3.59 5.72
CA VAL A 172 5.89 -2.53 5.99
C VAL A 172 5.34 -2.65 7.41
N LEU A 173 5.04 -3.86 7.88
CA LEU A 173 4.60 -4.06 9.26
C LEU A 173 5.66 -3.67 10.27
N LYS A 174 6.93 -4.04 10.04
CA LYS A 174 8.07 -3.64 10.87
C LYS A 174 8.22 -2.13 10.92
N PHE A 175 8.04 -1.44 9.78
CA PHE A 175 8.06 0.01 9.70
C PHE A 175 6.95 0.64 10.56
N LEU A 176 5.71 0.14 10.46
CA LEU A 176 4.56 0.64 11.23
C LEU A 176 4.61 0.25 12.71
N ASN A 177 5.31 -0.82 13.07
CA ASN A 177 5.43 -1.32 14.44
C ASN A 177 6.29 -0.41 15.33
N GLN A 178 7.08 0.48 14.72
CA GLN A 178 7.90 1.47 15.41
C GLN A 178 7.03 2.53 16.11
N ASN A 179 7.68 3.53 16.71
CA ASN A 179 6.98 4.70 17.25
C ASN A 179 6.45 5.58 16.10
N ILE A 180 5.34 5.15 15.51
CA ILE A 180 4.69 5.82 14.37
C ILE A 180 4.27 7.26 14.69
N LEU A 181 3.94 7.54 15.96
CA LEU A 181 3.59 8.88 16.41
C LEU A 181 4.83 9.78 16.36
N ALA A 182 5.92 9.36 17.01
CA ALA A 182 7.18 10.10 16.95
C ALA A 182 7.72 10.25 15.53
N TYR A 183 7.55 9.23 14.67
CA TYR A 183 7.96 9.33 13.26
C TYR A 183 7.16 10.41 12.51
N ILE A 184 5.86 10.51 12.74
CA ILE A 184 5.01 11.50 12.07
C ILE A 184 5.18 12.89 12.67
N GLU A 185 5.50 12.99 13.95
CA GLU A 185 5.80 14.24 14.68
C GLU A 185 7.27 14.68 14.52
N ALA A 186 8.09 13.91 13.80
CA ALA A 186 9.51 14.22 13.61
C ALA A 186 9.70 15.53 12.83
N LYS A 187 10.57 16.40 13.37
CA LYS A 187 10.88 17.73 12.83
C LYS A 187 12.27 17.70 12.19
N ASN A 188 12.32 17.22 10.95
CA ASN A 188 13.57 17.19 10.17
C ASN A 188 13.56 18.26 9.07
N VAL A 189 13.26 19.50 9.48
CA VAL A 189 13.22 20.68 8.62
C VAL A 189 13.88 21.82 9.38
N ILE A 190 14.69 22.60 8.69
CA ILE A 190 15.30 23.82 9.22
C ILE A 190 14.64 24.97 8.43
N PRO A 191 13.56 25.59 8.93
CA PRO A 191 12.75 26.54 8.15
C PRO A 191 13.57 27.69 7.57
N ILE A 192 14.56 28.14 8.32
CA ILE A 192 15.45 29.23 7.96
C ILE A 192 16.37 28.91 6.77
N LEU A 193 16.58 27.62 6.47
CA LEU A 193 17.34 27.14 5.33
C LEU A 193 16.45 26.66 4.17
N ASP A 194 15.13 26.73 4.30
CA ASP A 194 14.20 26.31 3.24
C ASP A 194 13.92 27.45 2.26
N PHE A 195 13.65 27.07 1.00
CA PHE A 195 13.24 28.01 -0.03
C PHE A 195 11.86 28.63 0.33
N PRO A 196 11.65 29.95 0.16
CA PRO A 196 12.57 30.91 -0.48
C PRO A 196 13.53 31.65 0.46
N ILE A 197 13.44 31.45 1.78
CA ILE A 197 14.18 32.24 2.80
C ILE A 197 15.69 32.13 2.59
N CYS A 198 16.18 30.95 2.20
CA CYS A 198 17.60 30.73 1.94
C CYS A 198 18.16 31.41 0.66
N VAL A 199 17.32 32.10 -0.10
CA VAL A 199 17.71 32.77 -1.36
C VAL A 199 17.30 34.25 -1.38
N ILE A 200 16.20 34.60 -0.70
CA ILE A 200 15.64 35.94 -0.75
C ILE A 200 15.96 36.70 0.55
N GLY A 201 16.63 37.84 0.42
CA GLY A 201 16.95 38.75 1.53
C GLY A 201 18.26 38.42 2.23
N ASP A 202 18.51 39.14 3.34
CA ASP A 202 19.69 38.91 4.18
C ASP A 202 19.65 37.51 4.77
N GLN A 203 20.74 36.77 4.59
CA GLN A 203 20.84 35.40 5.07
C GLN A 203 20.98 35.42 6.59
N PRO A 204 20.01 34.88 7.33
CA PRO A 204 20.05 34.93 8.78
C PRO A 204 21.17 34.03 9.32
N GLU A 205 21.82 34.48 10.39
CA GLU A 205 22.85 33.70 11.05
C GLU A 205 22.25 32.44 11.67
N LEU A 206 22.86 31.29 11.36
CA LEU A 206 22.44 30.02 11.94
C LEU A 206 22.87 29.98 13.41
N THR A 207 21.92 30.17 14.31
CA THR A 207 22.10 30.00 15.76
C THR A 207 21.29 28.80 16.26
N ILE A 208 21.61 28.28 17.44
CA ILE A 208 20.87 27.15 18.04
C ILE A 208 19.39 27.49 18.20
N GLU A 209 19.08 28.73 18.60
CA GLU A 209 17.70 29.22 18.77
C GLU A 209 16.97 29.32 17.43
N SER A 210 17.66 29.72 16.36
CA SER A 210 17.08 29.83 15.01
C SER A 210 16.66 28.50 14.39
N LEU A 211 17.15 27.35 14.90
CA LEU A 211 16.75 26.03 14.42
C LEU A 211 15.29 25.69 14.74
N GLU A 212 14.70 26.33 15.76
CA GLU A 212 13.33 26.05 16.23
C GLU A 212 12.31 27.10 15.78
N ILE A 213 12.75 28.24 15.24
CA ILE A 213 11.89 29.35 14.83
C ILE A 213 11.11 28.98 13.56
N GLY A 214 9.77 29.09 13.63
CA GLY A 214 8.88 29.01 12.47
C GLY A 214 8.15 27.68 12.26
N ASP A 215 8.31 26.69 13.15
CA ASP A 215 7.69 25.38 12.95
C ASP A 215 6.29 25.26 13.57
N SER A 216 5.27 25.60 12.77
CA SER A 216 3.86 25.51 13.16
C SER A 216 3.20 24.16 12.83
N GLN A 217 3.90 23.25 12.14
CA GLN A 217 3.30 21.98 11.70
C GLN A 217 3.40 20.91 12.77
N THR A 218 2.24 20.40 13.21
CA THR A 218 2.17 19.29 14.18
C THR A 218 2.69 17.96 13.59
N TYR A 219 2.64 17.80 12.26
CA TYR A 219 3.02 16.56 11.59
C TYR A 219 3.86 16.80 10.35
N SER A 220 4.92 16.01 10.16
CA SER A 220 5.70 15.94 8.93
C SER A 220 4.85 15.33 7.81
N TRP A 221 4.46 16.16 6.86
CA TRP A 221 3.65 15.75 5.71
C TRP A 221 4.31 14.63 4.89
N ARG A 222 5.66 14.63 4.78
CA ARG A 222 6.43 13.58 4.09
C ARG A 222 6.21 12.23 4.75
N ASN A 223 6.29 12.20 6.08
CA ASN A 223 6.15 10.98 6.87
C ASN A 223 4.70 10.47 6.85
N VAL A 224 3.72 11.37 6.96
CA VAL A 224 2.29 11.02 6.80
C VAL A 224 2.04 10.42 5.42
N PHE A 225 2.52 11.06 4.35
CA PHE A 225 2.37 10.59 2.98
C PHE A 225 3.00 9.20 2.77
N SER A 226 4.22 9.00 3.27
CA SER A 226 4.91 7.71 3.25
C SER A 226 4.10 6.63 3.95
N CYS A 227 3.62 6.88 5.16
CA CYS A 227 2.82 5.93 5.92
C CYS A 227 1.52 5.56 5.20
N ILE A 228 0.82 6.54 4.62
CA ILE A 228 -0.38 6.31 3.82
C ILE A 228 -0.05 5.43 2.61
N ASN A 229 1.05 5.69 1.90
CA ASN A 229 1.43 4.90 0.74
C ASN A 229 1.78 3.46 1.12
N LEU A 230 2.53 3.24 2.20
CA LEU A 230 2.86 1.90 2.69
C LEU A 230 1.59 1.12 3.09
N LEU A 231 0.64 1.76 3.76
CA LEU A 231 -0.67 1.17 4.06
C LEU A 231 -1.46 0.84 2.80
N ARG A 232 -1.39 1.68 1.76
CA ARG A 232 -2.05 1.45 0.46
C ARG A 232 -1.43 0.29 -0.30
N ILE A 233 -0.10 0.18 -0.28
CA ILE A 233 0.64 -0.95 -0.83
C ILE A 233 0.19 -2.23 -0.12
N LEU A 234 0.19 -2.24 1.22
CA LEU A 234 -0.25 -3.40 2.00
C LEU A 234 -1.69 -3.82 1.67
N ASN A 235 -2.61 -2.85 1.53
CA ASN A 235 -3.97 -3.11 1.08
C ASN A 235 -3.99 -3.74 -0.32
N LYS A 236 -3.24 -3.19 -1.29
CA LYS A 236 -3.19 -3.73 -2.65
C LYS A 236 -2.64 -5.15 -2.70
N LEU A 237 -1.61 -5.45 -1.92
CA LEU A 237 -1.00 -6.78 -1.87
C LEU A 237 -1.92 -7.83 -1.27
N THR A 238 -2.75 -7.46 -0.28
CA THR A 238 -3.54 -8.43 0.52
C THR A 238 -5.01 -8.53 0.13
N LYS A 239 -5.58 -7.50 -0.50
CA LYS A 239 -7.00 -7.46 -0.85
C LYS A 239 -7.40 -8.67 -1.71
N TRP A 240 -8.40 -9.42 -1.24
CA TRP A 240 -8.93 -10.65 -1.87
C TRP A 240 -7.94 -11.82 -1.99
N LYS A 241 -6.78 -11.77 -1.32
CA LYS A 241 -5.77 -12.83 -1.35
C LYS A 241 -5.68 -13.50 0.03
N HIS A 242 -6.45 -14.58 0.22
CA HIS A 242 -6.59 -15.31 1.49
C HIS A 242 -5.25 -15.62 2.17
N SER A 243 -4.30 -16.22 1.44
CA SER A 243 -2.95 -16.54 1.96
C SER A 243 -2.20 -15.30 2.48
N ARG A 244 -2.27 -14.18 1.75
CA ARG A 244 -1.58 -12.94 2.14
C ARG A 244 -2.27 -12.24 3.32
N ILE A 245 -3.58 -12.39 3.48
CA ILE A 245 -4.28 -11.92 4.68
C ILE A 245 -3.89 -12.78 5.89
N MET A 246 -3.81 -14.10 5.73
CA MET A 246 -3.32 -15.00 6.79
C MET A 246 -1.88 -14.63 7.20
N MET A 247 -1.03 -14.25 6.25
CA MET A 247 0.30 -13.74 6.55
C MET A 247 0.28 -12.51 7.48
N LEU A 248 -0.67 -11.57 7.30
CA LEU A 248 -0.86 -10.43 8.21
C LEU A 248 -1.22 -10.86 9.65
N VAL A 249 -2.04 -11.90 9.76
CA VAL A 249 -2.48 -12.47 11.05
C VAL A 249 -1.30 -13.15 11.74
N VAL A 250 -0.54 -13.96 11.01
CA VAL A 250 0.68 -14.63 11.49
C VAL A 250 1.70 -13.60 11.99
N PHE A 251 1.89 -12.50 11.28
CA PHE A 251 2.77 -11.40 11.72
C PHE A 251 2.17 -10.50 12.81
N LYS A 252 1.04 -10.89 13.42
CA LYS A 252 0.38 -10.13 14.50
C LYS A 252 0.14 -8.66 14.12
N SER A 253 -0.33 -8.42 12.90
CA SER A 253 -0.47 -7.04 12.40
C SER A 253 -1.59 -6.25 13.08
N ALA A 254 -2.62 -6.90 13.63
CA ALA A 254 -3.78 -6.22 14.21
C ALA A 254 -3.43 -5.26 15.38
N PRO A 255 -2.63 -5.65 16.39
CA PRO A 255 -2.12 -4.71 17.39
C PRO A 255 -1.34 -3.52 16.81
N ILE A 256 -0.51 -3.75 15.78
CA ILE A 256 0.27 -2.70 15.11
C ILE A 256 -0.67 -1.67 14.50
N LEU A 257 -1.60 -2.15 13.66
CA LEU A 257 -2.60 -1.35 12.99
C LEU A 257 -3.50 -0.60 13.98
N LYS A 258 -3.92 -1.23 15.08
CA LYS A 258 -4.67 -0.55 16.14
C LYS A 258 -3.91 0.61 16.76
N ARG A 259 -2.59 0.49 16.98
CA ARG A 259 -1.77 1.62 17.47
C ARG A 259 -1.70 2.73 16.43
N THR A 260 -1.59 2.38 15.15
CA THR A 260 -1.59 3.34 14.03
C THR A 260 -2.88 4.17 13.96
N LEU A 261 -4.03 3.66 14.42
CA LEU A 261 -5.28 4.43 14.48
C LEU A 261 -5.23 5.68 15.38
N LYS A 262 -4.26 5.77 16.30
CA LYS A 262 -4.06 6.95 17.15
C LYS A 262 -3.71 8.21 16.34
N VAL A 263 -3.12 8.04 15.16
CA VAL A 263 -2.83 9.14 14.24
C VAL A 263 -4.16 9.70 13.71
N ARG A 264 -4.43 10.98 14.00
CA ARG A 264 -5.68 11.67 13.61
C ARG A 264 -5.67 12.15 12.16
N ASN A 265 -5.30 11.27 11.23
CA ASN A 265 -5.36 11.54 9.79
C ASN A 265 -6.40 10.60 9.13
N ALA A 266 -7.41 11.19 8.47
CA ALA A 266 -8.55 10.45 7.93
C ALA A 266 -8.14 9.38 6.90
N MET A 267 -7.21 9.70 6.00
CA MET A 267 -6.75 8.78 4.96
C MET A 267 -5.95 7.62 5.53
N MET A 268 -5.08 7.90 6.51
CA MET A 268 -4.32 6.88 7.21
C MET A 268 -5.25 5.92 7.97
N GLN A 269 -6.19 6.46 8.75
CA GLN A 269 -7.18 5.67 9.48
C GLN A 269 -8.02 4.80 8.54
N LEU A 270 -8.47 5.33 7.40
CA LEU A 270 -9.26 4.57 6.43
C LEU A 270 -8.53 3.32 5.92
N TYR A 271 -7.25 3.45 5.55
CA TYR A 271 -6.49 2.30 5.04
C TYR A 271 -6.10 1.30 6.13
N VAL A 272 -5.90 1.77 7.37
CA VAL A 272 -5.74 0.89 8.55
C VAL A 272 -7.03 0.10 8.82
N LEU A 273 -8.18 0.75 8.81
CA LEU A 273 -9.48 0.10 9.05
C LEU A 273 -9.81 -0.93 7.96
N LYS A 274 -9.45 -0.66 6.69
CA LYS A 274 -9.57 -1.65 5.61
C LYS A 274 -8.74 -2.91 5.87
N LEU A 275 -7.50 -2.76 6.35
CA LEU A 275 -6.63 -3.90 6.69
C LEU A 275 -7.16 -4.68 7.90
N LEU A 276 -7.69 -3.98 8.91
CA LEU A 276 -8.31 -4.62 10.06
C LEU A 276 -9.58 -5.39 9.64
N LYS A 277 -10.43 -4.77 8.81
CA LYS A 277 -11.65 -5.40 8.25
C LYS A 277 -11.34 -6.74 7.57
N MET A 278 -10.30 -6.81 6.75
CA MET A 278 -9.95 -8.04 6.03
C MET A 278 -9.46 -9.16 6.97
N GLN A 279 -8.90 -8.80 8.13
CA GLN A 279 -8.37 -9.76 9.10
C GLN A 279 -9.41 -10.25 10.11
N THR A 280 -10.50 -9.53 10.35
CA THR A 280 -11.47 -9.83 11.43
C THR A 280 -12.03 -11.26 11.38
N LYS A 281 -12.19 -11.82 10.17
CA LYS A 281 -12.65 -13.19 10.00
C LYS A 281 -11.68 -14.23 10.59
N TYR A 282 -10.38 -13.93 10.53
CA TYR A 282 -9.30 -14.81 10.99
C TYR A 282 -8.86 -14.57 12.44
N LEU A 283 -9.22 -13.44 13.05
CA LEU A 283 -8.82 -13.10 14.42
C LEU A 283 -9.69 -13.78 15.50
N GLY A 284 -10.75 -14.49 15.10
CA GLY A 284 -11.62 -15.26 16.00
C GLY A 284 -12.61 -14.42 16.83
N ARG A 285 -13.52 -15.12 17.51
CA ARG A 285 -14.65 -14.51 18.26
C ARG A 285 -14.20 -13.68 19.46
N GLN A 286 -13.19 -14.14 20.20
CA GLN A 286 -12.71 -13.45 21.40
C GLN A 286 -12.08 -12.08 21.09
N TRP A 287 -11.32 -12.01 19.99
CA TRP A 287 -10.78 -10.74 19.53
C TRP A 287 -11.91 -9.77 19.17
N ARG A 288 -12.97 -10.24 18.50
CA ARG A 288 -14.11 -9.38 18.15
C ARG A 288 -14.81 -8.79 19.38
N LYS A 289 -15.08 -9.62 20.40
CA LYS A 289 -15.69 -9.18 21.67
C LYS A 289 -14.88 -8.07 22.35
N THR A 290 -13.56 -8.26 22.45
CA THR A 290 -12.66 -7.28 23.11
C THR A 290 -12.37 -6.04 22.28
N ASN A 291 -12.68 -6.06 20.98
CA ASN A 291 -12.38 -4.97 20.04
C ASN A 291 -13.64 -4.34 19.41
N MET A 292 -14.78 -4.41 20.11
CA MET A 292 -16.07 -3.93 19.58
C MET A 292 -16.01 -2.48 19.09
N LYS A 293 -15.34 -1.58 19.82
CA LYS A 293 -15.12 -0.18 19.37
C LYS A 293 -14.45 -0.10 17.98
N THR A 294 -13.47 -0.97 17.73
CA THR A 294 -12.79 -1.02 16.42
C THR A 294 -13.73 -1.54 15.34
N ILE A 295 -14.53 -2.56 15.65
CA ILE A 295 -15.55 -3.12 14.74
C ILE A 295 -16.58 -2.05 14.38
N SER A 296 -17.12 -1.31 15.36
CA SER A 296 -18.08 -0.22 15.12
C SER A 296 -17.50 0.86 14.20
N VAL A 297 -16.22 1.22 14.37
CA VAL A 297 -15.57 2.20 13.49
C VAL A 297 -15.33 1.64 12.08
N ILE A 298 -15.01 0.35 11.94
CA ILE A 298 -14.94 -0.31 10.62
C ILE A 298 -16.31 -0.22 9.95
N TYR A 299 -17.38 -0.54 10.68
CA TYR A 299 -18.75 -0.50 10.17
C TYR A 299 -19.15 0.91 9.70
N ALA A 300 -18.79 1.94 10.48
CA ALA A 300 -19.13 3.32 10.15
C ALA A 300 -18.32 3.90 8.97
N LYS A 301 -17.04 3.53 8.84
CA LYS A 301 -16.09 4.22 7.92
C LYS A 301 -15.66 3.42 6.70
N VAL A 302 -15.90 2.11 6.64
CA VAL A 302 -15.44 1.25 5.55
C VAL A 302 -16.61 0.68 4.77
N ARG A 303 -16.68 0.97 3.46
CA ARG A 303 -17.72 0.46 2.57
C ARG A 303 -17.94 -1.06 2.70
N HIS A 304 -19.20 -1.45 2.84
CA HIS A 304 -19.66 -2.84 2.84
C HIS A 304 -20.09 -3.32 1.45
N ARG A 305 -19.99 -4.61 1.21
CA ARG A 305 -20.56 -5.33 0.06
C ARG A 305 -21.58 -6.34 0.56
N LEU A 306 -22.50 -6.75 -0.31
CA LEU A 306 -23.54 -7.72 0.04
C LEU A 306 -22.96 -9.06 0.50
N ASN A 307 -21.85 -9.49 -0.09
CA ASN A 307 -21.17 -10.76 0.21
C ASN A 307 -20.06 -10.60 1.28
N ASP A 308 -20.04 -9.50 2.02
CA ASP A 308 -19.02 -9.26 3.05
C ASP A 308 -19.32 -10.09 4.32
N ASP A 309 -18.58 -11.17 4.53
CA ASP A 309 -18.69 -12.07 5.69
C ASP A 309 -17.80 -11.69 6.89
N TRP A 310 -17.00 -10.62 6.77
CA TRP A 310 -15.96 -10.23 7.73
C TRP A 310 -16.41 -10.09 9.20
N ALA A 311 -17.68 -9.74 9.46
CA ALA A 311 -18.22 -9.53 10.80
C ALA A 311 -18.75 -10.82 11.45
N TYR A 312 -19.14 -11.80 10.64
CA TYR A 312 -19.74 -13.06 11.04
C TYR A 312 -18.75 -14.17 10.73
N GLY A 313 -17.86 -14.46 11.68
CA GLY A 313 -17.02 -15.64 11.56
C GLY A 313 -17.86 -16.88 11.80
N ASN A 314 -18.11 -17.66 10.74
CA ASN A 314 -18.41 -19.08 10.87
C ASN A 314 -17.15 -19.80 11.36
#